data_AF-A0A3B3Y4Y0-F1
#
_entry.id   AF-A0A3B3Y4Y0-F1
#
_cell.length_a   1.000
_cell.length_b   1.000
_cell.length_c   1.000
_cell.angle_alpha   90.00
_cell.angle_beta   90.00
_cell.angle_gamma   90.00
#
_symmetry.space_group_name_H-M   'P 1'
#
loop_
_entity.id
_entity.type
_entity.pdbx_description
1 polymer ?
#
loop_
_entity_poly.entity_id
_entity_poly.type
_entity_poly.pdbx_seq_one_letter_code
_entity_poly.pdbx_strand_id
1 'polypeptide(L)'
;MSEESNKLGPISAVGIVSSLTKIPDGYYVVTQTTDGSDADLWKDGLFKSKVTRYLCFSRKTEPEVVVDMKLIDIKDPLPESFTLVQETLDKKEAAMRKRRLCVKMSTREAAETAVCDIQITAKSKFQLVNYTCVGEINNMGIWYRMGDVPRSRSSQQTRSAPKTDALYSTISKIAISRPQYQQENSGIYTMSALDDVPFVVSEKFHVKPQQVKKKKNPQDQMANVRLFPD
;
A
#
# COMPACT_ATOMS: atom_id res chain seq x y z
N MET A 1 -7.54 13.10 -5.26
CA MET A 1 -7.55 11.68 -4.82
C MET A 1 -8.61 11.57 -3.75
N SER A 2 -9.72 10.91 -4.04
CA SER A 2 -10.87 10.80 -3.13
C SER A 2 -10.50 9.96 -1.91
N GLU A 3 -11.04 10.34 -0.76
CA GLU A 3 -10.81 9.78 0.58
C GLU A 3 -11.17 8.28 0.72
N GLU A 4 -11.73 7.68 -0.32
CA GLU A 4 -12.17 6.28 -0.37
C GLU A 4 -11.01 5.27 -0.48
N SER A 5 -9.84 5.72 -0.94
CA SER A 5 -8.62 4.88 -0.99
C SER A 5 -8.08 4.52 0.41
N ASN A 6 -8.57 5.15 1.48
CA ASN A 6 -8.14 4.89 2.86
C ASN A 6 -8.95 3.80 3.59
N LYS A 7 -9.89 3.11 2.93
CA LYS A 7 -10.68 2.00 3.53
C LYS A 7 -10.77 0.74 2.66
N LEU A 8 -9.71 0.42 1.92
CA LEU A 8 -9.67 -0.88 1.21
C LEU A 8 -9.40 -2.01 2.23
N GLY A 9 -10.28 -3.00 2.25
CA GLY A 9 -10.13 -4.18 3.11
C GLY A 9 -9.00 -5.12 2.63
N PRO A 10 -8.55 -6.06 3.48
CA PRO A 10 -7.51 -7.03 3.13
C PRO A 10 -7.86 -7.85 1.88
N ILE A 11 -6.87 -8.06 1.03
CA ILE A 11 -6.93 -8.99 -0.09
C ILE A 11 -6.71 -10.40 0.47
N SER A 12 -7.63 -11.31 0.15
CA SER A 12 -7.63 -12.71 0.60
C SER A 12 -7.12 -13.68 -0.45
N ALA A 13 -7.08 -13.27 -1.72
CA ALA A 13 -6.51 -14.10 -2.77
C ALA A 13 -5.99 -13.25 -3.93
N VAL A 14 -4.94 -13.73 -4.59
CA VAL A 14 -4.40 -13.16 -5.83
C VAL A 14 -4.30 -14.28 -6.86
N GLY A 15 -4.63 -13.97 -8.11
CA GLY A 15 -4.54 -14.90 -9.22
C GLY A 15 -4.30 -14.20 -10.55
N ILE A 16 -4.22 -14.99 -11.61
CA ILE A 16 -4.15 -14.51 -13.00
C ILE A 16 -5.37 -15.04 -13.75
N VAL A 17 -5.96 -14.24 -14.64
CA VAL A 17 -6.99 -14.68 -15.58
C VAL A 17 -6.53 -14.48 -17.01
N SER A 18 -6.96 -15.36 -17.91
CA SER A 18 -6.67 -15.24 -19.34
C SER A 18 -7.73 -14.41 -20.09
N SER A 19 -8.96 -14.35 -19.57
CA SER A 19 -10.12 -13.70 -20.21
C SER A 19 -10.83 -12.73 -19.27
N LEU A 20 -11.15 -11.55 -19.78
CA LEU A 20 -11.96 -10.55 -19.06
C LEU A 20 -13.47 -10.87 -19.07
N THR A 21 -13.91 -11.88 -19.82
CA THR A 21 -15.32 -12.31 -19.87
C THR A 21 -15.62 -13.49 -18.96
N LYS A 22 -14.59 -14.13 -18.38
CA LYS A 22 -14.72 -15.30 -17.50
C LYS A 22 -14.05 -15.05 -16.15
N ILE A 23 -14.40 -13.93 -15.53
CA ILE A 23 -13.85 -13.52 -14.25
C ILE A 23 -14.51 -14.36 -13.14
N PRO A 24 -13.73 -15.03 -12.26
CA PRO A 24 -14.29 -15.75 -11.12
C PRO A 24 -15.07 -14.82 -10.18
N ASP A 25 -16.14 -15.33 -9.57
CA ASP A 25 -17.00 -14.54 -8.69
C ASP A 25 -16.23 -13.93 -7.51
N GLY A 26 -16.42 -12.63 -7.27
CA GLY A 26 -15.76 -11.87 -6.21
C GLY A 26 -14.33 -11.44 -6.48
N TYR A 27 -13.79 -11.69 -7.69
CA TYR A 27 -12.49 -11.18 -8.10
C TYR A 27 -12.61 -9.85 -8.84
N TYR A 28 -11.73 -8.92 -8.49
CA TYR A 28 -11.46 -7.70 -9.23
C TYR A 28 -10.26 -7.94 -10.14
N VAL A 29 -10.36 -7.52 -11.40
CA VAL A 29 -9.29 -7.67 -12.39
C VAL A 29 -8.65 -6.30 -12.63
N VAL A 30 -7.32 -6.25 -12.57
CA VAL A 30 -6.56 -5.05 -12.93
C VAL A 30 -6.39 -5.05 -14.45
N THR A 31 -7.30 -4.40 -15.14
CA THR A 31 -7.36 -4.38 -16.61
C THR A 31 -6.54 -3.26 -17.23
N GLN A 32 -6.28 -2.20 -16.47
CA GLN A 32 -5.54 -1.03 -16.91
C GLN A 32 -4.43 -0.67 -15.93
N THR A 33 -3.36 -0.09 -16.46
CA THR A 33 -2.35 0.55 -15.63
C THR A 33 -2.87 1.91 -15.14
N THR A 34 -2.19 2.52 -14.18
CA THR A 34 -2.59 3.81 -13.60
C THR A 34 -2.66 4.97 -14.61
N ASP A 35 -2.04 4.83 -15.79
CA ASP A 35 -2.14 5.80 -16.89
C ASP A 35 -3.26 5.49 -17.90
N GLY A 36 -4.04 4.42 -17.69
CA GLY A 36 -5.15 4.00 -18.53
C GLY A 36 -4.78 3.02 -19.65
N SER A 37 -3.49 2.69 -19.84
CA SER A 37 -3.05 1.68 -20.80
C SER A 37 -3.48 0.26 -20.40
N ASP A 38 -3.57 -0.65 -21.37
CA ASP A 38 -3.87 -2.07 -21.13
C ASP A 38 -2.84 -2.73 -20.19
N ALA A 39 -3.31 -3.51 -19.20
CA ALA A 39 -2.47 -4.15 -18.18
C ALA A 39 -2.18 -5.64 -18.44
N ASP A 40 -2.14 -6.07 -19.71
CA ASP A 40 -1.75 -7.43 -20.07
C ASP A 40 -0.29 -7.74 -19.69
N LEU A 41 -0.12 -8.59 -18.69
CA LEU A 41 1.18 -8.98 -18.15
C LEU A 41 1.95 -9.93 -19.08
N TRP A 42 1.32 -10.43 -20.15
CA TRP A 42 1.95 -11.33 -21.09
C TRP A 42 2.61 -10.59 -22.25
N LYS A 43 3.87 -10.95 -22.53
CA LYS A 43 4.58 -10.46 -23.72
C LYS A 43 4.47 -11.47 -24.86
N ASP A 44 3.69 -11.13 -25.87
CA ASP A 44 3.57 -11.91 -27.10
C ASP A 44 4.88 -12.00 -27.89
N GLY A 45 4.98 -13.04 -28.72
CA GLY A 45 6.06 -13.19 -29.69
C GLY A 45 5.60 -12.77 -31.09
N LEU A 46 6.54 -12.30 -31.93
CA LEU A 46 6.25 -11.75 -33.26
C LEU A 46 5.52 -12.73 -34.22
N PHE A 47 5.64 -14.03 -33.99
CA PHE A 47 5.02 -15.09 -34.82
C PHE A 47 4.14 -16.05 -34.00
N LYS A 48 3.59 -15.58 -32.87
CA LYS A 48 2.73 -16.40 -32.00
C LYS A 48 1.34 -15.79 -31.88
N SER A 49 0.35 -16.63 -31.64
CA SER A 49 -0.99 -16.18 -31.27
C SER A 49 -0.94 -15.31 -30.02
N LYS A 50 -1.81 -14.29 -29.98
CA LYS A 50 -1.97 -13.42 -28.82
C LYS A 50 -2.39 -14.23 -27.60
N VAL A 51 -1.70 -14.04 -26.49
CA VAL A 51 -2.04 -14.59 -25.18
C VAL A 51 -2.14 -13.43 -24.21
N THR A 52 -3.25 -13.36 -23.50
CA THR A 52 -3.49 -12.31 -22.49
C THR A 52 -3.42 -12.89 -21.09
N ARG A 53 -2.88 -12.13 -20.14
CA ARG A 53 -2.84 -12.43 -18.71
C ARG A 53 -3.07 -11.17 -17.90
N TYR A 54 -4.16 -11.14 -17.13
CA TYR A 54 -4.45 -10.03 -16.23
C TYR A 54 -4.37 -10.49 -14.78
N LEU A 55 -3.77 -9.65 -13.93
CA LEU A 55 -3.79 -9.87 -12.49
C LEU A 55 -5.20 -9.65 -11.97
N CYS A 56 -5.62 -10.51 -11.06
CA CYS A 56 -6.87 -10.35 -10.35
C CYS A 56 -6.68 -10.67 -8.87
N PHE A 57 -7.58 -10.15 -8.05
CA PHE A 57 -7.55 -10.40 -6.61
C PHE A 57 -8.95 -10.38 -6.02
N SER A 58 -9.13 -11.03 -4.87
CA SER A 58 -10.39 -11.06 -4.12
C SER A 58 -10.22 -10.36 -2.77
N ARG A 59 -11.28 -9.70 -2.31
CA ARG A 59 -11.40 -9.14 -0.95
C ARG A 59 -12.53 -9.82 -0.17
N LYS A 60 -12.98 -11.01 -0.61
CA LYS A 60 -13.92 -11.82 0.16
C LYS A 60 -13.34 -12.11 1.54
N THR A 61 -14.21 -12.15 2.55
CA THR A 61 -13.79 -12.47 3.91
C THR A 61 -13.47 -13.96 3.96
N GLU A 62 -12.18 -14.27 4.00
CA GLU A 62 -11.64 -15.62 4.10
C GLU A 62 -10.75 -15.73 5.36
N PRO A 63 -10.45 -16.94 5.83
CA PRO A 63 -9.59 -17.15 7.01
C PRO A 63 -8.16 -16.63 6.83
N GLU A 64 -7.67 -16.57 5.59
CA GLU A 64 -6.32 -16.11 5.27
C GLU A 64 -6.33 -14.83 4.44
N VAL A 65 -5.25 -14.06 4.61
CA VAL A 65 -5.01 -12.81 3.90
C VAL A 65 -3.61 -12.82 3.28
N VAL A 66 -3.48 -12.09 2.18
CA VAL A 66 -2.20 -11.92 1.49
C VAL A 66 -1.35 -10.94 2.28
N VAL A 67 -0.16 -11.36 2.71
CA VAL A 67 0.75 -10.52 3.51
C VAL A 67 2.01 -10.10 2.75
N ASP A 68 2.34 -10.77 1.65
CA ASP A 68 3.42 -10.35 0.76
C ASP A 68 3.23 -10.94 -0.66
N MET A 69 3.82 -10.28 -1.65
CA MET A 69 3.84 -10.71 -3.05
C MET A 69 5.23 -10.50 -3.64
N LYS A 70 5.71 -11.44 -4.45
CA LYS A 70 7.01 -11.34 -5.12
C LYS A 70 6.94 -11.80 -6.56
N LEU A 71 7.73 -11.16 -7.41
CA LEU A 71 7.97 -11.62 -8.77
C LEU A 71 9.41 -12.15 -8.89
N ILE A 72 9.56 -13.46 -9.11
CA ILE A 72 10.88 -14.12 -9.20
C ILE A 72 11.19 -14.60 -10.61
N ASP A 73 12.47 -14.78 -10.96
CA ASP A 73 12.83 -15.48 -12.19
C ASP A 73 12.44 -16.97 -12.11
N ILE A 74 12.28 -17.60 -13.27
CA ILE A 74 11.94 -19.03 -13.35
C ILE A 74 13.04 -19.91 -12.75
N LYS A 75 14.29 -19.44 -12.82
CA LYS A 75 15.47 -20.16 -12.33
C LYS A 75 15.70 -19.99 -10.83
N ASP A 76 15.13 -18.95 -10.23
CA ASP A 76 15.33 -18.68 -8.81
C ASP A 76 14.65 -19.77 -7.96
N PRO A 77 15.12 -20.06 -6.75
CA PRO A 77 14.37 -20.90 -5.83
C PRO A 77 13.06 -20.19 -5.41
N LEU A 78 12.03 -20.97 -5.09
CA LEU A 78 10.82 -20.44 -4.46
C LEU A 78 11.17 -19.92 -3.06
N PRO A 79 10.86 -18.64 -2.72
CA PRO A 79 11.12 -18.12 -1.37
C PRO A 79 10.32 -18.86 -0.29
N GLU A 80 10.89 -18.96 0.91
CA GLU A 80 10.26 -19.63 2.04
C GLU A 80 8.90 -19.02 2.40
N SER A 81 7.92 -19.87 2.69
CA SER A 81 6.52 -19.50 2.99
C SER A 81 5.74 -18.84 1.85
N PHE A 82 6.27 -18.83 0.61
CA PHE A 82 5.50 -18.39 -0.56
C PHE A 82 4.94 -19.58 -1.33
N THR A 83 3.81 -19.35 -1.98
CA THR A 83 3.21 -20.27 -2.95
C THR A 83 3.20 -19.63 -4.34
N LEU A 84 3.28 -20.46 -5.38
CA LEU A 84 3.28 -20.01 -6.77
C LEU A 84 1.86 -19.83 -7.30
N VAL A 85 1.62 -18.72 -7.99
CA VAL A 85 0.47 -18.58 -8.89
C VAL A 85 0.84 -19.24 -10.21
N GLN A 86 0.59 -20.56 -10.31
CA GLN A 86 1.06 -21.39 -11.41
C GLN A 86 0.15 -21.30 -12.65
N GLU A 87 -1.16 -21.27 -12.43
CA GLU A 87 -2.16 -21.39 -13.47
C GLU A 87 -3.19 -20.26 -13.42
N THR A 88 -3.77 -19.95 -14.58
CA THR A 88 -4.88 -19.02 -14.68
C THR A 88 -6.13 -19.59 -14.02
N LEU A 89 -6.86 -18.77 -13.28
CA LEU A 89 -8.06 -19.22 -12.55
C LEU A 89 -9.18 -19.71 -13.49
N ASP A 90 -9.29 -19.11 -14.68
CA ASP A 90 -10.39 -19.32 -15.62
C ASP A 90 -10.18 -20.52 -16.57
N LYS A 91 -8.94 -20.75 -17.05
CA LYS A 91 -8.66 -21.79 -18.05
C LYS A 91 -7.60 -22.83 -17.64
N LYS A 92 -7.02 -22.71 -16.44
CA LYS A 92 -5.93 -23.59 -15.98
C LYS A 92 -4.71 -23.63 -16.93
N GLU A 93 -4.48 -22.56 -17.68
CA GLU A 93 -3.27 -22.39 -18.49
C GLU A 93 -2.13 -21.83 -17.65
N ALA A 94 -0.88 -21.90 -18.12
CA ALA A 94 0.25 -21.26 -17.43
C ALA A 94 -0.02 -19.77 -17.15
N ALA A 95 0.09 -19.35 -15.89
CA ALA A 95 -0.21 -17.99 -15.44
C ALA A 95 0.77 -16.97 -15.99
N MET A 96 2.06 -17.34 -16.07
CA MET A 96 3.15 -16.46 -16.49
C MET A 96 4.20 -17.27 -17.26
N ARG A 97 5.03 -16.60 -18.10
CA ARG A 97 6.02 -17.27 -18.95
C ARG A 97 7.48 -16.93 -18.68
N LYS A 98 7.78 -15.71 -18.23
CA LYS A 98 9.19 -15.25 -18.06
C LYS A 98 9.59 -15.14 -16.60
N ARG A 99 8.61 -14.89 -15.75
CA ARG A 99 8.71 -14.70 -14.31
C ARG A 99 7.64 -15.56 -13.67
N ARG A 100 7.73 -15.75 -12.35
CA ARG A 100 6.68 -16.39 -11.55
C ARG A 100 6.21 -15.42 -10.48
N LEU A 101 4.89 -15.27 -10.37
CA LEU A 101 4.26 -14.54 -9.27
C LEU A 101 4.11 -15.47 -8.09
N CYS A 102 4.56 -15.00 -6.93
CA CYS A 102 4.53 -15.69 -5.66
C CYS A 102 3.71 -14.89 -4.67
N VAL A 103 2.95 -15.58 -3.82
CA VAL A 103 2.12 -14.96 -2.78
C VAL A 103 2.43 -15.62 -1.45
N LYS A 104 2.53 -14.82 -0.39
CA LYS A 104 2.61 -15.30 0.99
C LYS A 104 1.29 -15.03 1.68
N MET A 105 0.71 -16.09 2.24
CA MET A 105 -0.54 -16.05 2.99
C MET A 105 -0.26 -16.08 4.50
N SER A 106 -1.18 -15.56 5.29
CA SER A 106 -1.21 -15.73 6.74
C SER A 106 -2.66 -15.75 7.21
N THR A 107 -2.93 -16.41 8.33
CA THR A 107 -4.27 -16.35 8.94
C THR A 107 -4.56 -14.92 9.38
N ARG A 108 -5.83 -14.55 9.36
CA ARG A 108 -6.28 -13.19 9.69
C ARG A 108 -6.00 -12.81 11.14
N GLU A 109 -5.91 -13.80 12.03
CA GLU A 109 -5.58 -13.63 13.44
C GLU A 109 -4.09 -13.36 13.65
N ALA A 110 -3.22 -13.93 12.80
CA ALA A 110 -1.78 -13.77 12.88
C ALA A 110 -1.26 -12.52 12.15
N ALA A 111 -1.99 -12.06 11.13
CA ALA A 111 -1.62 -10.88 10.35
C ALA A 111 -2.06 -9.58 11.02
N GLU A 112 -1.12 -8.68 11.31
CA GLU A 112 -1.44 -7.31 11.74
C GLU A 112 -1.79 -6.42 10.56
N THR A 113 -1.04 -6.57 9.46
CA THR A 113 -1.25 -5.89 8.20
C THR A 113 -1.32 -6.90 7.07
N ALA A 114 -2.02 -6.54 6.01
CA ALA A 114 -2.17 -7.33 4.80
C ALA A 114 -2.16 -6.42 3.59
N VAL A 115 -1.90 -6.99 2.42
CA VAL A 115 -2.07 -6.29 1.16
C VAL A 115 -3.53 -5.87 1.04
N CYS A 116 -3.78 -4.58 0.82
CA CYS A 116 -5.13 -4.02 0.69
C CYS A 116 -5.41 -3.45 -0.70
N ASP A 117 -4.37 -3.10 -1.46
CA ASP A 117 -4.50 -2.66 -2.86
C ASP A 117 -3.37 -3.17 -3.74
N ILE A 118 -3.67 -3.36 -5.03
CA ILE A 118 -2.71 -3.76 -6.05
C ILE A 118 -2.91 -2.87 -7.27
N GLN A 119 -1.82 -2.25 -7.73
CA GLN A 119 -1.82 -1.37 -8.90
C GLN A 119 -0.74 -1.79 -9.89
N ILE A 120 -0.99 -1.54 -11.17
CA ILE A 120 -0.03 -1.75 -12.24
C ILE A 120 0.27 -0.39 -12.86
N THR A 121 1.54 -0.14 -13.14
CA THR A 121 2.03 1.11 -13.75
C THR A 121 2.76 0.78 -15.05
N ALA A 122 2.68 1.65 -16.06
CA ALA A 122 3.62 1.58 -17.17
C ALA A 122 5.05 1.82 -16.66
N LYS A 123 6.06 1.24 -17.33
CA LYS A 123 7.49 1.46 -17.05
C LYS A 123 7.88 2.91 -17.33
N SER A 124 7.58 3.78 -16.38
CA SER A 124 8.02 5.16 -16.30
C SER A 124 8.36 5.48 -14.84
N LYS A 125 9.07 6.58 -14.60
CA LYS A 125 9.79 6.86 -13.34
C LYS A 125 8.90 7.12 -12.11
N PHE A 126 7.60 6.88 -12.19
CA PHE A 126 6.66 7.14 -11.11
C PHE A 126 6.66 5.95 -10.14
N GLN A 127 7.32 6.14 -9.01
CA GLN A 127 7.10 5.30 -7.83
C GLN A 127 5.75 5.68 -7.23
N LEU A 128 4.93 4.68 -6.92
CA LEU A 128 3.67 4.91 -6.21
C LEU A 128 3.99 5.15 -4.72
N VAL A 129 3.57 6.31 -4.21
CA VAL A 129 3.76 6.68 -2.80
C VAL A 129 2.94 5.73 -1.92
N ASN A 130 3.57 5.17 -0.88
CA ASN A 130 2.99 4.16 0.03
C ASN A 130 2.68 2.80 -0.62
N TYR A 131 3.29 2.49 -1.75
CA TYR A 131 3.26 1.17 -2.36
C TYR A 131 4.65 0.54 -2.38
N THR A 132 4.68 -0.78 -2.25
CA THR A 132 5.85 -1.63 -2.41
C THR A 132 5.89 -2.21 -3.81
N CYS A 133 7.06 -2.19 -4.46
CA CYS A 133 7.25 -2.80 -5.77
C CYS A 133 7.38 -4.33 -5.64
N VAL A 134 6.53 -5.06 -6.35
CA VAL A 134 6.57 -6.53 -6.45
C VAL A 134 7.60 -6.97 -7.49
N GLY A 135 7.73 -6.19 -8.57
CA GLY A 135 8.64 -6.43 -9.68
C GLY A 135 8.09 -5.90 -11.01
N GLU A 136 8.89 -6.04 -12.06
CA GLU A 136 8.55 -5.60 -13.42
C GLU A 136 8.29 -6.79 -14.36
N ILE A 137 7.21 -6.71 -15.13
CA ILE A 137 6.94 -7.62 -16.25
C ILE A 137 6.27 -6.88 -17.40
N ASN A 138 6.61 -7.26 -18.64
CA ASN A 138 6.06 -6.67 -19.86
C ASN A 138 6.15 -5.13 -19.90
N ASN A 139 7.26 -4.56 -19.40
CA ASN A 139 7.44 -3.11 -19.25
C ASN A 139 6.35 -2.46 -18.37
N MET A 140 5.87 -3.17 -17.36
CA MET A 140 4.97 -2.66 -16.34
C MET A 140 5.46 -3.02 -14.94
N GLY A 141 5.33 -2.10 -14.00
CA GLY A 141 5.60 -2.33 -12.58
C GLY A 141 4.34 -2.78 -11.87
N ILE A 142 4.42 -3.90 -11.14
CA ILE A 142 3.37 -4.37 -10.23
C ILE A 142 3.68 -3.85 -8.84
N TRP A 143 2.68 -3.24 -8.20
CA TRP A 143 2.81 -2.59 -6.90
C TRP A 143 1.69 -3.03 -5.97
N TYR A 144 1.96 -3.14 -4.67
CA TYR A 144 0.92 -3.33 -3.67
C TYR A 144 1.03 -2.32 -2.54
N ARG A 145 -0.09 -2.06 -1.86
CA ARG A 145 -0.14 -1.27 -0.62
C ARG A 145 -0.60 -2.15 0.53
N MET A 146 0.03 -1.97 1.69
CA MET A 146 -0.37 -2.62 2.94
C MET A 146 -1.43 -1.78 3.68
N GLY A 147 -2.31 -2.46 4.39
CA GLY A 147 -3.28 -1.85 5.31
C GLY A 147 -3.53 -2.75 6.51
N ASP A 148 -4.16 -2.20 7.54
CA ASP A 148 -4.47 -2.93 8.76
C ASP A 148 -5.47 -4.06 8.49
N VAL A 149 -5.28 -5.20 9.14
CA VAL A 149 -6.26 -6.28 9.17
C VAL A 149 -7.24 -6.01 10.31
N PRO A 150 -8.54 -5.78 10.03
CA PRO A 150 -9.50 -5.53 11.10
C PRO A 150 -9.59 -6.73 12.02
N ARG A 151 -9.14 -6.60 13.27
CA ARG A 151 -9.31 -7.66 14.26
C ARG A 151 -10.79 -7.78 14.60
N SER A 152 -11.32 -8.99 14.56
CA SER A 152 -12.59 -9.28 15.21
C SER A 152 -12.39 -8.93 16.68
N ARG A 153 -13.00 -7.83 17.13
CA ARG A 153 -13.18 -7.59 18.56
C ARG A 153 -14.17 -8.65 19.01
N SER A 154 -13.66 -9.83 19.38
CA SER A 154 -14.44 -10.65 20.29
C SER A 154 -14.72 -9.74 21.48
N SER A 155 -15.99 -9.52 21.76
CA SER A 155 -16.39 -8.86 22.99
C SER A 155 -15.87 -9.72 24.13
N GLN A 156 -14.63 -9.48 24.55
CA GLN A 156 -14.22 -9.68 25.93
C GLN A 156 -14.97 -8.61 26.74
N GLN A 157 -16.29 -8.79 26.78
CA GLN A 157 -17.10 -8.33 27.87
C GLN A 157 -16.49 -9.05 29.07
N THR A 158 -15.63 -8.32 29.78
CA THR A 158 -15.28 -8.63 31.16
C THR A 158 -16.57 -9.08 31.83
N ARG A 159 -16.66 -10.39 32.12
CA ARG A 159 -17.61 -10.93 33.07
C ARG A 159 -17.31 -10.22 34.38
N SER A 160 -17.95 -9.09 34.61
CA SER A 160 -18.13 -8.56 35.96
C SER A 160 -18.88 -9.67 36.69
N ALA A 161 -18.17 -10.32 37.61
CA ALA A 161 -18.71 -11.37 38.46
C ALA A 161 -20.08 -10.94 39.03
N PRO A 162 -21.07 -11.84 39.13
CA PRO A 162 -22.31 -11.52 39.81
C PRO A 162 -21.97 -11.26 41.28
N LYS A 163 -22.10 -10.00 41.71
CA LYS A 163 -22.12 -9.68 43.12
C LYS A 163 -23.45 -10.18 43.66
N THR A 164 -23.39 -11.23 44.45
CA THR A 164 -24.48 -11.73 45.27
C THR A 164 -24.84 -10.62 46.27
N ASP A 165 -26.02 -10.03 46.12
CA ASP A 165 -26.58 -9.11 47.12
C ASP A 165 -26.97 -9.91 48.37
N ALA A 166 -26.08 -9.93 49.35
CA ALA A 166 -26.41 -10.33 50.72
C ALA A 166 -26.84 -9.08 51.49
N LEU A 167 -28.11 -9.07 51.88
CA LEU A 167 -28.76 -8.04 52.67
C LEU A 167 -28.32 -8.07 54.14
N TYR A 168 -28.23 -6.86 54.72
CA TYR A 168 -28.23 -6.48 56.13
C TYR A 168 -27.16 -7.08 57.07
N SER A 169 -26.23 -6.22 57.50
CA SER A 169 -25.88 -6.15 58.92
C SER A 169 -25.49 -4.74 59.36
N THR A 170 -26.10 -4.40 60.48
CA THR A 170 -26.21 -3.17 61.24
C THR A 170 -24.92 -2.75 61.95
N ILE A 171 -24.82 -1.44 62.26
CA ILE A 171 -24.25 -0.79 63.47
C ILE A 171 -23.12 0.23 63.23
N SER A 172 -23.45 1.44 63.66
CA SER A 172 -22.73 2.71 63.69
C SER A 172 -21.59 2.77 64.72
N LYS A 173 -20.59 3.65 64.52
CA LYS A 173 -20.22 4.81 65.38
C LYS A 173 -18.78 5.37 65.14
N ILE A 174 -18.72 6.71 65.00
CA ILE A 174 -17.74 7.70 65.58
C ILE A 174 -16.25 7.61 65.12
N ALA A 175 -15.43 8.65 64.92
CA ALA A 175 -15.47 10.08 64.59
C ALA A 175 -13.98 10.57 64.47
N ILE A 176 -13.72 11.75 63.86
CA ILE A 176 -12.50 12.61 63.97
C ILE A 176 -11.25 12.08 63.20
N SER A 177 -10.51 12.80 62.34
CA SER A 177 -10.20 14.24 62.17
C SER A 177 -9.66 14.54 60.76
N ARG A 178 -9.87 15.79 60.31
CA ARG A 178 -9.32 16.46 59.11
C ARG A 178 -8.06 17.27 59.49
N PRO A 179 -7.11 17.51 58.57
CA PRO A 179 -6.94 18.86 57.98
C PRO A 179 -6.68 18.77 56.46
N GLN A 180 -7.46 19.34 55.55
CA GLN A 180 -7.61 20.76 55.16
C GLN A 180 -6.30 21.43 54.77
N TYR A 181 -5.98 21.36 53.48
CA TYR A 181 -5.47 22.50 52.72
C TYR A 181 -6.45 22.75 51.56
N GLN A 182 -6.94 23.99 51.47
CA GLN A 182 -7.61 24.54 50.29
C GLN A 182 -6.56 25.24 49.43
N GLN A 183 -7.00 25.64 48.23
CA GLN A 183 -6.39 26.63 47.33
C GLN A 183 -5.50 26.01 46.24
N GLU A 184 -5.72 26.19 44.93
CA GLU A 184 -6.65 27.05 44.20
C GLU A 184 -6.84 26.52 42.76
N ASN A 185 -7.92 26.99 42.17
CA ASN A 185 -8.38 26.75 40.82
C ASN A 185 -7.55 27.53 39.79
N SER A 186 -6.97 26.86 38.77
CA SER A 186 -6.94 27.33 37.37
C SER A 186 -5.93 26.55 36.51
N GLY A 187 -6.26 26.38 35.23
CA GLY A 187 -5.25 26.33 34.17
C GLY A 187 -4.81 24.95 33.71
N ILE A 188 -5.46 24.49 32.63
CA ILE A 188 -4.97 23.48 31.70
C ILE A 188 -3.56 23.87 31.23
N TYR A 189 -2.51 23.12 31.59
CA TYR A 189 -1.32 22.88 30.74
C TYR A 189 -0.60 21.62 31.21
N THR A 190 -0.78 20.53 30.47
CA THR A 190 0.12 19.37 30.50
C THR A 190 1.43 19.78 29.85
N MET A 191 2.47 20.04 30.65
CA MET A 191 3.82 20.29 30.13
C MET A 191 4.30 19.04 29.37
N SER A 192 4.34 19.10 28.04
CA SER A 192 4.99 18.08 27.23
C SER A 192 6.47 18.42 27.15
N ALA A 193 7.32 17.54 27.68
CA ALA A 193 8.77 17.73 27.85
C ALA A 193 9.58 17.74 26.53
N LEU A 194 9.02 18.26 25.43
CA LEU A 194 9.61 18.19 24.09
C LEU A 194 9.65 19.54 23.34
N ASP A 195 9.06 20.61 23.87
CA ASP A 195 8.90 21.87 23.12
C ASP A 195 10.18 22.74 23.01
N ASP A 196 11.25 22.41 23.74
CA ASP A 196 12.50 23.20 23.77
C ASP A 196 13.74 22.42 23.31
N VAL A 197 13.61 21.54 22.30
CA VAL A 197 14.78 20.87 21.70
C VAL A 197 15.25 21.64 20.45
N PRO A 198 16.32 22.45 20.51
CA PRO A 198 16.86 23.11 19.33
C PRO A 198 17.49 22.07 18.39
N PHE A 199 17.09 22.10 17.11
CA PHE A 199 17.74 21.32 16.04
C PHE A 199 18.64 22.22 15.20
N VAL A 200 19.81 21.69 14.83
CA VAL A 200 20.76 22.39 13.94
C VAL A 200 20.74 21.69 12.58
N VAL A 201 20.38 22.42 11.53
CA VAL A 201 20.47 21.91 10.15
C VAL A 201 21.93 21.98 9.70
N SER A 202 22.50 20.83 9.33
CA SER A 202 23.89 20.73 8.88
C SER A 202 24.10 21.47 7.54
N GLU A 203 25.19 22.23 7.41
CA GLU A 203 25.54 23.02 6.22
C GLU A 203 25.64 22.20 4.91
N LYS A 204 25.77 20.87 5.00
CA LYS A 204 25.82 19.96 3.86
C LYS A 204 24.55 19.92 2.99
N PHE A 205 23.49 20.63 3.39
CA PHE A 205 22.23 20.74 2.64
C PHE A 205 21.99 22.13 2.02
N HIS A 206 22.98 23.03 1.99
CA HIS A 206 22.85 24.29 1.25
C HIS A 206 22.93 24.05 -0.27
N VAL A 207 21.77 23.83 -0.90
CA VAL A 207 21.65 23.88 -2.36
C VAL A 207 21.59 25.35 -2.79
N LYS A 208 22.66 25.85 -3.43
CA LYS A 208 22.65 27.18 -4.04
C LYS A 208 21.65 27.18 -5.21
N PRO A 209 20.76 28.19 -5.35
CA PRO A 209 19.87 28.28 -6.48
C PRO A 209 20.69 28.40 -7.78
N GLN A 210 20.55 27.40 -8.65
CA GLN A 210 21.17 27.37 -9.97
C GLN A 210 20.51 28.42 -10.86
N GLN A 211 21.29 29.39 -11.33
CA GLN A 211 20.80 30.37 -12.30
C GLN A 211 20.48 29.67 -13.63
N VAL A 212 19.21 29.74 -14.03
CA VAL A 212 18.74 29.26 -15.33
C VAL A 212 19.27 30.22 -16.41
N LYS A 213 20.26 29.78 -17.18
CA LYS A 213 20.71 30.49 -18.38
C LYS A 213 19.60 30.42 -19.43
N LYS A 214 18.96 31.56 -19.73
CA LYS A 214 18.07 31.72 -20.89
C LYS A 214 18.83 31.41 -22.18
N LYS A 215 18.41 30.36 -22.92
CA LYS A 215 18.85 30.12 -24.29
C LYS A 215 18.33 31.25 -25.18
N LYS A 216 19.23 31.89 -25.93
CA LYS A 216 18.88 32.87 -26.98
C LYS A 216 18.20 32.17 -28.16
N ASN A 217 17.17 32.81 -28.71
CA ASN A 217 16.44 32.38 -29.90
C ASN A 217 17.34 32.45 -31.16
N PRO A 218 17.25 31.48 -32.09
CA PRO A 218 18.09 31.41 -33.28
C PRO A 218 17.55 32.21 -34.48
N GLN A 219 17.11 33.47 -34.29
CA GLN A 219 16.56 34.29 -35.39
C GLN A 219 17.38 35.53 -35.80
N ASP A 220 18.54 35.78 -35.17
CA ASP A 220 19.40 36.93 -35.47
C ASP A 220 20.67 36.57 -36.28
N GLN A 221 20.57 35.64 -37.23
CA GLN A 221 21.70 35.29 -38.10
C GLN A 221 21.30 35.29 -39.56
N MET A 222 20.97 36.47 -40.11
CA MET A 222 21.09 36.79 -41.55
C MET A 222 20.72 38.27 -41.78
N ALA A 223 21.67 39.18 -41.61
CA ALA A 223 21.63 40.52 -42.23
C ALA A 223 23.02 41.18 -42.14
N ASN A 224 23.93 40.79 -43.03
CA ASN A 224 25.06 41.64 -43.41
C ASN A 224 25.61 41.17 -44.77
N VAL A 225 24.85 41.43 -45.83
CA VAL A 225 25.39 41.46 -47.18
C VAL A 225 25.78 42.91 -47.46
N ARG A 226 27.10 43.16 -47.52
CA ARG A 226 27.68 44.43 -47.95
C ARG A 226 27.43 44.61 -49.45
N LEU A 227 26.84 45.75 -49.81
CA LEU A 227 26.84 46.28 -51.18
C LEU A 227 28.15 47.05 -51.39
N PHE A 228 28.87 46.75 -52.47
CA PHE A 228 29.89 47.64 -53.04
C PHE A 228 29.27 48.40 -54.21
N PRO A 229 29.58 49.70 -54.41
CA PRO A 229 29.27 50.38 -55.66
C PRO A 229 30.47 50.35 -56.63
N ASP A 230 30.11 50.16 -57.90
CA ASP A 230 30.76 50.43 -59.20
C ASP A 230 32.30 50.46 -59.35
#